data_AF-A0A1V4I1W8-F1
#
_entry.id   AF-A0A1V4I1W8-F1
#
_cell.length_a   1.000
_cell.length_b   1.000
_cell.length_c   1.000
_cell.angle_alpha   90.00
_cell.angle_beta   90.00
_cell.angle_gamma   90.00
#
_symmetry.space_group_name_H-M   'P 1'
#
loop_
_entity.id
_entity.type
_entity.pdbx_description
1 polymer ?
#
loop_
_entity_poly.entity_id
_entity_poly.type
_entity_poly.pdbx_seq_one_letter_code
_entity_poly.pdbx_strand_id
1 'polypeptide(L)'
;MTHSDRPTSAWVNFSYICFVASVLMVGGGIFALPLDWWTRAYFAMGMGMLIQSCLTLAKTVRDLHESNRMINRIEEARTEKLLSAERA
;
A
#
# COMPACT_ATOMS: atom_id res chain seq x y z
N MET A 1 14.60 16.25 11.28
CA MET A 1 13.26 16.40 11.88
C MET A 1 12.35 15.31 11.32
N THR A 2 12.35 14.11 11.91
CA THR A 2 11.56 12.98 11.42
C THR A 2 10.19 12.99 12.09
N HIS A 3 9.24 13.75 11.53
CA HIS A 3 7.85 13.53 11.87
C HIS A 3 7.46 12.14 11.38
N SER A 4 7.30 11.19 12.32
CA SER A 4 6.59 9.97 12.04
C SER A 4 5.12 10.36 12.00
N ASP A 5 4.64 10.73 10.80
CA ASP A 5 3.24 11.08 10.57
C ASP A 5 2.41 9.81 10.63
N ARG A 6 2.19 9.30 11.86
CA ARG A 6 1.21 8.27 12.10
C ARG A 6 -0.16 8.86 11.80
N PRO A 7 -0.95 8.26 10.89
CA PRO A 7 -2.30 8.73 10.66
C PRO A 7 -3.12 8.61 11.95
N THR A 8 -4.00 9.59 12.18
CA THR A 8 -4.96 9.53 13.30
C THR A 8 -5.85 8.30 13.18
N SER A 9 -6.28 7.75 14.32
CA SER A 9 -7.14 6.56 14.38
C SER A 9 -8.44 6.74 13.59
N ALA A 10 -8.98 7.96 13.57
CA ALA A 10 -10.16 8.30 12.78
C ALA A 10 -9.94 8.12 11.27
N TRP A 11 -8.77 8.54 10.76
CA TRP A 11 -8.42 8.42 9.34
C TRP A 11 -8.19 6.97 8.92
N VAL A 12 -7.57 6.19 9.81
CA VAL A 12 -7.38 4.75 9.61
C VAL A 12 -8.73 4.05 9.49
N ASN A 13 -9.64 4.29 10.43
CA ASN A 13 -10.99 3.70 10.42
C ASN A 13 -11.80 4.13 9.18
N PHE A 14 -11.77 5.43 8.84
CA PHE A 14 -12.43 5.95 7.64
C PHE A 14 -11.93 5.25 6.36
N SER A 15 -10.61 5.06 6.24
CA SER A 15 -10.01 4.38 5.09
C SER A 15 -10.49 2.93 4.95
N TYR A 16 -10.59 2.21 6.08
CA TYR A 16 -11.14 0.84 6.08
C TYR A 16 -12.62 0.81 5.67
N ILE A 17 -13.43 1.74 6.19
CA ILE A 17 -14.85 1.84 5.85
C ILE A 17 -15.02 2.13 4.35
N CYS A 18 -14.27 3.09 3.79
CA CYS A 18 -14.32 3.41 2.37
C CYS A 18 -13.92 2.23 1.48
N PHE A 19 -12.90 1.46 1.88
CA PHE A 19 -12.48 0.28 1.13
C PHE A 19 -13.54 -0.83 1.16
N VAL A 20 -14.14 -1.10 2.32
CA VAL A 20 -15.22 -2.09 2.43
C VAL A 20 -16.45 -1.62 1.64
N ALA A 21 -16.81 -0.34 1.75
CA ALA A 21 -17.92 0.23 1.01
C ALA A 21 -17.72 0.13 -0.51
N SER A 22 -16.53 0.42 -1.03
CA SER A 22 -16.25 0.32 -2.47
C SER A 22 -16.32 -1.12 -2.99
N VAL A 23 -15.79 -2.08 -2.22
CA VAL A 23 -15.90 -3.52 -2.54
C VAL A 23 -17.37 -3.96 -2.56
N LEU A 24 -18.18 -3.53 -1.59
CA LEU A 24 -19.61 -3.84 -1.56
C LEU A 24 -20.39 -3.19 -2.70
N MET A 25 -20.07 -1.95 -3.06
CA MET A 25 -20.72 -1.26 -4.18
C MET A 25 -20.45 -1.95 -5.51
N VAL A 26 -19.19 -2.28 -5.80
CA VAL A 26 -18.82 -2.96 -7.05
C VAL A 26 -19.32 -4.40 -7.06
N GLY A 27 -19.10 -5.15 -5.98
CA GLY A 27 -19.57 -6.54 -5.86
C GLY A 27 -21.10 -6.63 -5.91
N GLY A 28 -21.80 -5.78 -5.17
CA GLY A 28 -23.25 -5.67 -5.20
C GLY A 28 -23.78 -5.28 -6.59
N GLY A 29 -23.09 -4.38 -7.30
CA GLY A 29 -23.39 -4.06 -8.70
C GLY A 29 -23.30 -5.29 -9.61
N ILE A 30 -22.21 -6.07 -9.51
CA ILE A 30 -22.04 -7.31 -10.27
C ILE A 30 -23.17 -8.32 -9.99
N PHE A 31 -23.67 -8.39 -8.76
CA PHE A 31 -24.81 -9.24 -8.40
C PHE A 31 -26.16 -8.72 -8.93
N ALA A 32 -26.37 -7.41 -8.97
CA ALA A 32 -27.60 -6.80 -9.46
C ALA A 32 -27.74 -6.83 -10.98
N LEU A 33 -26.64 -6.99 -11.73
CA LEU A 33 -26.68 -7.07 -13.18
C LEU A 33 -27.35 -8.38 -13.67
N PRO A 34 -28.22 -8.30 -14.71
CA PRO A 34 -28.85 -9.47 -15.34
C PRO A 34 -27.87 -10.18 -16.28
N LEU A 35 -26.85 -10.81 -15.69
CA LEU A 35 -25.80 -11.56 -16.39
C LEU A 35 -25.96 -13.06 -16.14
N ASP A 36 -25.42 -13.86 -17.06
CA ASP A 36 -25.24 -15.29 -16.84
C ASP A 36 -24.25 -15.55 -15.68
N TRP A 37 -24.42 -16.70 -15.02
CA TRP A 37 -23.59 -17.12 -13.89
C TRP A 37 -22.09 -17.11 -14.21
N TRP A 38 -21.70 -17.60 -15.40
CA TRP A 38 -20.29 -17.66 -15.79
C TRP A 38 -19.71 -16.26 -16.00
N THR A 39 -20.44 -15.39 -16.70
CA THR A 39 -20.00 -14.00 -16.92
C THR A 39 -19.85 -13.26 -15.61
N ARG A 40 -20.79 -13.44 -14.67
CA ARG A 40 -20.69 -12.87 -13.33
C ARG A 40 -19.42 -13.34 -12.59
N ALA A 41 -19.11 -14.63 -12.68
CA ALA A 41 -17.89 -15.19 -12.08
C ALA A 41 -16.61 -14.61 -12.71
N TYR A 42 -16.57 -14.40 -14.03
CA TYR A 42 -15.42 -13.74 -14.68
C TYR A 42 -15.17 -12.32 -14.16
N PHE A 43 -16.23 -11.52 -13.99
CA PHE A 43 -16.10 -10.18 -13.38
C PHE A 43 -15.63 -10.25 -11.93
N ALA A 44 -16.15 -11.21 -11.14
CA ALA A 44 -15.70 -11.42 -9.77
C ALA A 44 -14.21 -11.82 -9.69
N MET A 45 -13.73 -12.69 -10.58
CA MET A 45 -12.32 -13.05 -10.68
C MET A 45 -11.45 -11.84 -11.02
N GLY A 46 -11.86 -11.05 -12.02
CA GLY A 46 -11.15 -9.83 -12.41
C GLY A 46 -11.07 -8.80 -11.28
N MET A 47 -12.19 -8.59 -10.57
CA MET A 47 -12.24 -7.73 -9.38
C MET A 47 -11.29 -8.22 -8.29
N GLY A 48 -11.29 -9.52 -7.97
CA GLY A 48 -10.40 -10.11 -6.98
C GLY A 48 -8.92 -9.93 -7.34
N MET A 49 -8.57 -10.21 -8.60
CA MET A 49 -7.19 -10.05 -9.10
C MET A 49 -6.74 -8.59 -9.08
N LEU A 50 -7.62 -7.64 -9.43
CA LEU A 50 -7.34 -6.21 -9.38
C LEU A 50 -7.09 -5.73 -7.94
N ILE A 51 -7.91 -6.17 -6.98
CA ILE A 51 -7.71 -5.83 -5.57
C ILE A 51 -6.39 -6.40 -5.07
N GLN A 52 -6.09 -7.67 -5.36
CA GLN A 52 -4.85 -8.31 -4.97
C GLN A 52 -3.63 -7.57 -5.52
N SER A 53 -3.63 -7.25 -6.82
CA SER A 53 -2.50 -6.56 -7.46
C SER A 53 -2.30 -5.14 -6.93
N CYS A 54 -3.39 -4.40 -6.67
CA CYS A 54 -3.33 -3.07 -6.05
C CYS A 54 -2.71 -3.12 -4.65
N LEU A 55 -3.13 -4.07 -3.81
CA LEU A 55 -2.57 -4.24 -2.46
C LEU A 55 -1.10 -4.67 -2.48
N THR A 56 -0.69 -5.49 -3.45
CA THR A 56 0.71 -5.87 -3.64
C THR A 56 1.52 -4.67 -4.10
N LEU A 57 1.04 -3.92 -5.10
CA LEU A 57 1.70 -2.71 -5.60
C LEU A 57 1.91 -1.67 -4.49
N ALA A 58 0.88 -1.42 -3.67
CA ALA A 58 0.97 -0.50 -2.54
C ALA A 58 2.02 -0.94 -1.50
N LYS A 59 2.14 -2.24 -1.24
CA LYS A 59 3.21 -2.78 -0.37
C LYS A 59 4.57 -2.57 -1.01
N THR A 60 4.75 -2.96 -2.28
CA THR A 60 6.02 -2.79 -3.00
C THR A 60 6.48 -1.33 -2.99
N VAL A 61 5.58 -0.38 -3.22
CA VAL A 61 5.92 1.05 -3.16
C VAL A 61 6.33 1.47 -1.76
N ARG A 62 5.63 1.03 -0.70
CA ARG A 62 6.00 1.34 0.69
C ARG A 62 7.36 0.74 1.05
N ASP A 63 7.58 -0.51 0.70
CA ASP A 63 8.82 -1.23 1.00
C ASP A 63 10.02 -0.57 0.30
N LEU A 64 9.84 -0.06 -0.92
CA LEU A 64 10.85 0.73 -1.63
C LEU A 64 11.17 2.06 -0.91
N HIS A 65 10.16 2.77 -0.42
CA HIS A 65 10.36 4.01 0.34
C HIS A 65 11.12 3.75 1.65
N GLU A 66 10.75 2.69 2.39
CA GLU A 66 11.42 2.31 3.63
C GLU A 66 12.85 1.84 3.40
N SER A 67 13.08 1.03 2.37
CA SER A 67 14.42 0.53 1.99
C SER A 67 15.38 1.67 1.62
N ASN A 68 14.95 2.61 0.77
CA ASN A 68 15.77 3.77 0.39
C ASN A 68 16.14 4.63 1.60
N ARG A 69 15.20 4.84 2.52
CA ARG A 69 15.47 5.59 3.76
C ARG A 69 16.48 4.87 4.66
N MET A 70 16.45 3.54 4.70
CA MET A 70 17.41 2.75 5.47
C MET A 70 18.81 2.82 4.84
N ILE A 71 18.92 2.72 3.52
CA ILE A 71 20.19 2.84 2.78
C ILE A 71 20.85 4.19 3.06
N ASN A 72 20.11 5.30 2.92
CA ASN A 72 20.65 6.64 3.14
C ASN A 72 21.23 6.80 4.56
N ARG A 73 20.56 6.25 5.59
CA ARG A 73 21.06 6.29 6.98
C ARG A 73 22.35 5.49 7.17
N ILE A 74 22.53 4.39 6.42
CA ILE A 74 23.75 3.59 6.46
C ILE A 74 24.89 4.34 5.77
N GLU A 75 24.62 4.99 4.63
CA GLU A 75 25.59 5.80 3.91
C GLU A 75 26.04 7.01 4.72
N GLU A 76 25.12 7.72 5.38
CA GLU A 76 25.42 8.80 6.32
C GLU A 76 26.36 8.31 7.44
N ALA A 77 26.00 7.21 8.11
CA ALA A 77 26.82 6.66 9.20
C ALA A 77 28.19 6.15 8.72
N ARG A 78 28.31 5.61 7.51
CA ARG A 78 29.61 5.25 6.92
C ARG A 78 30.43 6.48 6.58
N THR A 79 29.81 7.50 6.02
CA THR A 79 30.46 8.77 5.67
C THR A 79 31.00 9.46 6.92
N GLU A 80 30.23 9.52 8.01
CA GLU A 80 30.68 10.07 9.30
C GLU A 80 31.90 9.31 9.87
N LYS A 81 31.94 7.98 9.75
CA LYS A 81 33.08 7.17 10.19
C LYS A 81 34.35 7.45 9.39
N LEU A 82 34.23 7.63 8.08
CA LEU A 82 35.37 7.98 7.22
C LEU A 82 35.89 9.38 7.54
N LEU A 83 35.01 10.36 7.68
CA LEU A 83 35.37 11.74 8.02
C LEU A 83 36.02 11.86 9.41
N SER A 84 35.59 11.05 10.39
CA SER A 84 36.19 11.04 11.73
C SER A 84 37.53 10.33 11.77
N ALA A 85 37.72 9.27 10.95
CA ALA A 85 39.02 8.61 10.80
C ALA A 85 40.06 9.50 10.13
N GLU A 86 39.67 10.40 9.21
CA GLU A 86 40.59 11.32 8.53
C GLU A 86 40.99 12.54 9.40
N ARG A 87 40.20 12.86 10.43
CA ARG A 87 40.52 13.96 11.38
C ARG A 87 41.36 13.52 12.60
N ALA A 88 41.64 12.23 12.73
CA ALA A 88 42.43 11.65 13.84
C ALA A 88 43.87 11.38 13.38
#